data_AF-A0A6M3XXQ0-F1
#
_entry.id   AF-A0A6M3XXQ0-F1
#
_cell.length_a   1.000
_cell.length_b   1.000
_cell.length_c   1.000
_cell.angle_alpha   90.00
_cell.angle_beta   90.00
_cell.angle_gamma   90.00
#
_symmetry.space_group_name_H-M   'P 1'
#
loop_
_entity.id
_entity.type
_entity.pdbx_description
1 polymer ?
#
loop_
_entity_poly.entity_id
_entity_poly.type
_entity_poly.pdbx_seq_one_letter_code
_entity_poly.pdbx_strand_id
1 'polypeptide(L)'
;MRTLSSTLTTAQQEGGNVLFKAVFTKAGQSTRTYGVDTDNVIIRLSHTESEWSQKADVIVENGDGTLTALDLTGYTATISFGYITTAGDEYSAVAPLECISQQGTTQFLGGNFFITFTCAGIFDMMGEDEASDEYSVDDTNTDTVKTILTAIANATMSVYSHCKNYTITFDKEDSLIDTFIPKDYFKVSFKESRLSAFKKVLKWTKCKARIEANGAIHVFNPTISGSTYDYEYNDAVSNHNFFEKSVRNRLVIPNKVVVSSSPDHENQYTGNDTDATSYAALGRYINQYHWIRLASNAQATAIATAILQGYQVGQENGHGSAPLNCGQEVMDYVKITDSAAGDTRTGNIGYIRRICEQGKFDMEFRFGALDIGGISALVAPIPSIIAETTLSLSERYSYLAGAYETLADMMDRVISNQQIIVDNIVDVWGRDTVPKWHVVEQLIIPVVS
;
A
#
# COMPACT_ATOMS: atom_id res chain seq x y z
N MET A 1 10.67 -12.17 1.46
CA MET A 1 11.64 -11.37 0.71
C MET A 1 11.95 -12.05 -0.62
N ARG A 2 12.09 -11.27 -1.70
CA ARG A 2 12.53 -11.80 -3.01
C ARG A 2 13.97 -12.30 -2.92
N THR A 3 14.20 -13.45 -3.54
CA THR A 3 15.57 -13.99 -3.68
C THR A 3 16.36 -13.11 -4.64
N LEU A 4 17.52 -12.62 -4.21
CA LEU A 4 18.46 -11.84 -5.01
C LEU A 4 19.71 -12.68 -5.34
N SER A 5 20.42 -12.32 -6.41
CA SER A 5 21.78 -12.84 -6.61
C SER A 5 22.71 -12.29 -5.52
N SER A 6 23.77 -13.02 -5.20
CA SER A 6 24.74 -12.59 -4.19
C SER A 6 25.42 -11.27 -4.58
N THR A 7 25.69 -11.06 -5.87
CA THR A 7 26.28 -9.82 -6.41
C THR A 7 25.35 -8.62 -6.26
N LEU A 8 24.04 -8.80 -6.51
CA LEU A 8 23.04 -7.75 -6.28
C LEU A 8 22.85 -7.44 -4.79
N THR A 9 22.85 -8.46 -3.93
CA THR A 9 22.82 -8.26 -2.47
C THR A 9 24.01 -7.46 -1.98
N THR A 10 25.22 -7.78 -2.45
CA THR A 10 26.43 -7.02 -2.12
C THR A 10 26.35 -5.59 -2.64
N ALA A 11 25.97 -5.39 -3.90
CA ALA A 11 25.91 -4.05 -4.49
C ALA A 11 24.91 -3.12 -3.79
N GLN A 12 23.73 -3.62 -3.38
CA GLN A 12 22.79 -2.80 -2.62
C GLN A 12 23.30 -2.45 -1.21
N GLN A 13 24.03 -3.37 -0.56
CA GLN A 13 24.63 -3.14 0.76
C GLN A 13 25.75 -2.10 0.71
N GLU A 14 26.53 -2.09 -0.37
CA GLU A 14 27.62 -1.13 -0.60
C GLU A 14 27.13 0.23 -1.11
N GLY A 15 25.83 0.39 -1.38
CA GLY A 15 25.28 1.63 -1.94
C GLY A 15 25.73 1.88 -3.39
N GLY A 16 25.79 0.82 -4.20
CA GLY A 16 26.22 0.88 -5.60
C GLY A 16 25.34 1.76 -6.50
N ASN A 17 25.66 1.78 -7.80
CA ASN A 17 24.89 2.56 -8.78
C ASN A 17 23.53 1.90 -9.02
N VAL A 18 22.46 2.57 -8.60
CA VAL A 18 21.09 2.07 -8.72
C VAL A 18 20.62 2.08 -10.18
N LEU A 19 19.90 1.02 -10.55
CA LEU A 19 19.24 0.86 -11.83
C LEU A 19 17.72 0.69 -11.63
N PHE A 20 16.94 1.16 -12.60
CA PHE A 20 15.51 0.92 -12.65
C PHE A 20 15.03 0.81 -14.09
N LYS A 21 14.02 -0.04 -14.31
CA LYS A 21 13.41 -0.26 -15.63
C LYS A 21 11.93 -0.56 -15.53
N ALA A 22 11.20 -0.25 -16.60
CA ALA A 22 9.81 -0.61 -16.79
C ALA A 22 9.65 -1.32 -18.14
N VAL A 23 9.10 -2.53 -18.12
CA VAL A 23 8.84 -3.35 -19.31
C VAL A 23 7.33 -3.50 -19.48
N PHE A 24 6.80 -2.96 -20.58
CA PHE A 24 5.39 -3.05 -20.95
C PHE A 24 5.17 -4.15 -21.99
N THR A 25 4.30 -5.10 -21.67
CA THR A 25 3.97 -6.24 -22.53
C THR A 25 2.46 -6.40 -22.71
N LYS A 26 2.02 -6.83 -23.89
CA LYS A 26 0.63 -7.18 -24.18
C LYS A 26 0.61 -8.26 -25.25
N ALA A 27 -0.23 -9.29 -25.06
CA ALA A 27 -0.28 -10.41 -26.00
C ALA A 27 -0.57 -9.93 -27.44
N GLY A 28 0.24 -10.38 -28.39
CA GLY A 28 0.12 -9.99 -29.80
C GLY A 28 0.63 -8.58 -30.13
N GLN A 29 1.22 -7.86 -29.19
CA GLN A 29 1.80 -6.54 -29.38
C GLN A 29 3.31 -6.56 -29.10
N SER A 30 4.04 -5.55 -29.60
CA SER A 30 5.48 -5.41 -29.34
C SER A 30 5.74 -5.01 -27.89
N THR A 31 6.71 -5.66 -27.25
CA THR A 31 7.22 -5.26 -25.93
C THR A 31 7.91 -3.90 -26.01
N ARG A 32 7.66 -3.05 -25.01
CA ARG A 32 8.34 -1.75 -24.85
C ARG A 32 9.12 -1.74 -23.54
N THR A 33 10.38 -1.33 -23.60
CA THR A 33 11.26 -1.26 -22.43
C THR A 33 11.78 0.15 -22.29
N TYR A 34 11.71 0.69 -21.07
CA TYR A 34 12.25 1.99 -20.70
C TYR A 34 13.14 1.81 -19.47
N GLY A 35 14.25 2.52 -19.41
CA GLY A 35 15.20 2.46 -18.31
C GLY A 35 16.04 3.72 -18.23
N VAL A 36 17.13 3.65 -17.47
CA VAL A 36 18.10 4.74 -17.36
C VAL A 36 18.97 4.89 -18.61
N ASP A 37 19.15 3.81 -19.39
CA ASP A 37 20.06 3.76 -20.54
C ASP A 37 19.34 3.70 -21.90
N THR A 38 18.04 4.02 -21.95
CA THR A 38 17.24 3.99 -23.19
C THR A 38 17.05 5.40 -23.78
N ASP A 39 16.91 5.52 -25.10
CA ASP A 39 16.65 6.83 -25.75
C ASP A 39 15.46 7.60 -25.15
N ASN A 40 14.41 6.87 -24.76
CA ASN A 40 13.30 7.38 -23.96
C ASN A 40 13.53 7.05 -22.48
N VAL A 41 14.30 7.91 -21.81
CA VAL A 41 14.77 7.69 -20.43
C VAL A 41 13.61 7.81 -19.45
N ILE A 42 13.57 6.92 -18.45
CA ILE A 42 12.69 7.11 -17.29
C ILE A 42 13.26 8.26 -16.44
N ILE A 43 12.53 9.37 -16.39
CA ILE A 43 12.91 10.55 -15.59
C ILE A 43 12.57 10.35 -14.12
N ARG A 44 11.43 9.70 -13.86
CA ARG A 44 10.95 9.43 -12.51
C ARG A 44 10.12 8.17 -12.47
N LEU A 45 10.37 7.36 -11.45
CA LEU A 45 9.58 6.19 -11.10
C LEU A 45 9.17 6.31 -9.64
N SER A 46 7.86 6.37 -9.39
CA SER A 46 7.29 6.31 -8.04
C SER A 46 6.49 5.03 -7.92
N HIS A 47 6.89 4.13 -7.01
CA HIS A 47 6.23 2.85 -6.79
C HIS A 47 5.86 2.70 -5.32
N THR A 48 4.58 2.50 -5.04
CA THR A 48 4.05 2.30 -3.69
C THR A 48 3.44 0.92 -3.56
N GLU A 49 3.72 0.26 -2.44
CA GLU A 49 3.20 -1.05 -2.10
C GLU A 49 2.63 -1.02 -0.69
N SER A 50 1.45 -1.60 -0.50
CA SER A 50 0.85 -1.88 0.79
C SER A 50 0.22 -3.27 0.77
N GLU A 51 -0.33 -3.73 1.90
CA GLU A 51 -0.96 -5.06 1.99
C GLU A 51 -2.00 -5.31 0.90
N TRP A 52 -2.73 -4.27 0.48
CA TRP A 52 -3.89 -4.40 -0.40
C TRP A 52 -3.87 -3.44 -1.59
N SER A 53 -2.73 -2.82 -1.88
CA SER A 53 -2.58 -1.88 -2.99
C SER A 53 -1.15 -1.88 -3.49
N GLN A 54 -0.97 -1.78 -4.80
CA GLN A 54 0.31 -1.62 -5.45
C GLN A 54 0.13 -0.66 -6.63
N LYS A 55 0.79 0.49 -6.59
CA LYS A 55 0.63 1.53 -7.62
C LYS A 55 1.97 2.01 -8.09
N ALA A 56 2.07 2.36 -9.36
CA ALA A 56 3.25 3.01 -9.88
C ALA A 56 2.94 4.10 -10.87
N ASP A 57 3.70 5.18 -10.81
CA ASP A 57 3.75 6.21 -11.83
C ASP A 57 5.13 6.17 -12.49
N VAL A 58 5.15 5.94 -13.80
CA VAL A 58 6.36 5.92 -14.62
C VAL A 58 6.34 7.13 -15.52
N ILE A 59 7.27 8.07 -15.32
CA ILE A 59 7.41 9.27 -16.14
C ILE A 59 8.59 9.06 -17.08
N VAL A 60 8.30 9.07 -18.38
CA VAL A 60 9.26 8.85 -19.45
C VAL A 60 9.39 10.11 -20.29
N GLU A 61 10.62 10.47 -20.63
CA GLU A 61 10.89 11.53 -21.61
C GLU A 61 10.43 11.08 -23.01
N ASN A 62 9.82 12.01 -23.75
CA ASN A 62 9.26 11.78 -25.07
C ASN A 62 9.66 12.90 -26.04
N GLY A 63 10.93 13.30 -26.00
CA GLY A 63 11.45 14.39 -26.84
C GLY A 63 11.33 14.11 -28.34
N ASP A 64 11.33 12.84 -28.75
CA ASP A 64 11.20 12.40 -30.14
C ASP A 64 9.73 12.24 -30.61
N GLY A 65 8.77 12.38 -29.69
CA GLY A 65 7.33 12.25 -29.94
C GLY A 65 6.85 10.82 -30.23
N THR A 66 7.71 9.81 -30.13
CA THR A 66 7.37 8.42 -30.47
C THR A 66 6.30 7.83 -29.55
N LEU A 67 6.31 8.20 -28.27
CA LEU A 67 5.32 7.72 -27.30
C LEU A 67 3.94 8.35 -27.48
N THR A 68 3.86 9.49 -28.17
CA THR A 68 2.57 10.17 -28.45
C THR A 68 1.68 9.35 -29.37
N ALA A 69 2.27 8.56 -30.26
CA ALA A 69 1.56 7.70 -31.20
C ALA A 69 1.24 6.31 -30.65
N LEU A 70 1.72 5.98 -29.44
CA LEU A 70 1.52 4.69 -28.79
C LEU A 70 0.49 4.82 -27.67
N ASP A 71 -0.42 3.85 -27.58
CA ASP A 71 -1.29 3.66 -26.42
C ASP A 71 -0.87 2.38 -25.69
N LEU A 72 -0.29 2.54 -24.51
CA LEU A 72 0.13 1.44 -23.64
C LEU A 72 -0.93 1.08 -22.59
N THR A 73 -2.14 1.62 -22.68
CA THR A 73 -3.24 1.25 -21.80
C THR A 73 -3.61 -0.23 -21.95
N GLY A 74 -3.77 -0.92 -20.82
CA GLY A 74 -4.01 -2.37 -20.74
C GLY A 74 -2.77 -3.23 -21.06
N TYR A 75 -1.57 -2.65 -21.09
CA TYR A 75 -0.33 -3.45 -21.07
C TYR A 75 0.00 -3.85 -19.64
N THR A 76 0.60 -5.03 -19.48
CA THR A 76 1.25 -5.44 -18.24
C THR A 76 2.60 -4.73 -18.10
N ALA A 77 2.75 -3.94 -17.05
CA ALA A 77 3.97 -3.23 -16.68
C ALA A 77 4.74 -4.04 -15.63
N THR A 78 5.93 -4.52 -15.98
CA THR A 78 6.88 -5.13 -15.03
C THR A 78 7.94 -4.11 -14.68
N ILE A 79 7.88 -3.61 -13.44
CA ILE A 79 8.90 -2.71 -12.91
C ILE A 79 10.03 -3.56 -12.32
N SER A 80 11.28 -3.12 -12.48
CA SER A 80 12.41 -3.78 -11.82
C SER A 80 13.37 -2.75 -11.25
N PHE A 81 13.91 -3.07 -10.09
CA PHE A 81 14.93 -2.30 -9.38
C PHE A 81 16.22 -3.10 -9.36
N GLY A 82 17.35 -2.43 -9.46
CA GLY A 82 18.63 -3.11 -9.66
C GLY A 82 19.82 -2.26 -9.26
N TYR A 83 20.99 -2.84 -9.49
CA TYR A 83 22.28 -2.19 -9.30
C TYR A 83 23.25 -2.62 -10.40
N ILE A 84 24.20 -1.74 -10.73
CA ILE A 84 25.40 -2.13 -11.49
C ILE A 84 26.29 -2.94 -10.55
N THR A 85 26.55 -4.20 -10.91
CA THR A 85 27.32 -5.15 -10.10
C THR A 85 28.61 -5.57 -10.81
N THR A 86 29.42 -6.40 -10.17
CA THR A 86 30.58 -7.04 -10.81
C THR A 86 30.18 -7.99 -11.96
N ALA A 87 28.93 -8.46 -12.00
CA ALA A 87 28.36 -9.25 -13.08
C ALA A 87 27.70 -8.40 -14.18
N GLY A 88 27.74 -7.07 -14.06
CA GLY A 88 27.02 -6.13 -14.92
C GLY A 88 25.69 -5.70 -14.31
N ASP A 89 24.74 -5.31 -15.16
CA ASP A 89 23.45 -4.77 -14.76
C ASP A 89 22.53 -5.89 -14.26
N GLU A 90 22.24 -5.92 -12.96
CA GLU A 90 21.34 -6.89 -12.36
C GLU A 90 20.06 -6.22 -11.88
N TYR A 91 18.92 -6.90 -12.08
CA TYR A 91 17.60 -6.39 -11.75
C TYR A 91 16.77 -7.42 -10.99
N SER A 92 15.94 -6.94 -10.08
CA SER A 92 14.92 -7.68 -9.36
C SER A 92 13.53 -7.14 -9.71
N ALA A 93 12.75 -7.92 -10.46
CA ALA A 93 11.40 -7.54 -10.88
C ALA A 93 10.42 -7.59 -9.69
N VAL A 94 9.58 -6.56 -9.57
CA VAL A 94 8.45 -6.57 -8.63
C VAL A 94 7.25 -7.28 -9.27
N ALA A 95 6.19 -7.49 -8.49
CA ALA A 95 4.92 -7.99 -9.02
C ALA A 95 4.43 -7.15 -10.22
N PRO A 96 3.90 -7.78 -11.27
CA PRO A 96 3.44 -7.07 -12.45
C PRO A 96 2.21 -6.21 -12.14
N LEU A 97 2.17 -5.02 -12.75
CA LEU A 97 1.04 -4.09 -12.70
C LEU A 97 0.37 -4.01 -14.08
N GLU A 98 -0.81 -3.39 -14.14
CA GLU A 98 -1.51 -3.06 -15.39
C GLU A 98 -1.49 -1.54 -15.61
N CYS A 99 -1.11 -1.10 -16.81
CA CYS A 99 -1.13 0.31 -17.17
C CYS A 99 -2.57 0.75 -17.41
N ILE A 100 -3.14 1.55 -16.50
CA ILE A 100 -4.55 1.96 -16.52
C ILE A 100 -4.76 3.34 -17.15
N SER A 101 -3.71 4.16 -17.21
CA SER A 101 -3.77 5.50 -17.78
C SER A 101 -2.43 5.90 -18.37
N GLN A 102 -2.50 6.66 -19.47
CA GLN A 102 -1.37 7.30 -20.12
C GLN A 102 -1.70 8.77 -20.33
N GLN A 103 -0.88 9.66 -19.76
CA GLN A 103 -1.07 11.10 -19.84
C GLN A 103 0.16 11.78 -20.44
N GLY A 104 -0.04 12.54 -21.52
CA GLY A 104 1.00 13.42 -22.06
C GLY A 104 1.01 14.77 -21.37
N THR A 105 2.21 15.24 -21.00
CA THR A 105 2.43 16.56 -20.40
C THR A 105 3.51 17.29 -21.21
N THR A 106 3.23 18.55 -21.59
CA THR A 106 4.20 19.45 -22.22
C THR A 106 4.63 20.50 -21.21
N GLN A 107 5.93 20.65 -20.97
CA GLN A 107 6.46 21.73 -20.13
C GLN A 107 6.93 22.89 -21.01
N PHE A 108 6.34 24.07 -20.81
CA PHE A 108 6.56 25.26 -21.65
C PHE A 108 7.97 25.85 -21.56
N LEU A 109 8.68 25.65 -20.44
CA LEU A 109 10.07 26.07 -20.26
C LEU A 109 10.99 24.90 -20.61
N GLY A 110 11.41 24.83 -21.87
CA GLY A 110 12.37 23.82 -22.36
C GLY A 110 11.86 22.96 -23.51
N GLY A 111 10.56 22.98 -23.81
CA GLY A 111 9.98 22.18 -24.90
C GLY A 111 10.01 20.67 -24.64
N ASN A 112 10.23 20.26 -23.39
CA ASN A 112 10.27 18.87 -23.00
C ASN A 112 8.86 18.29 -22.97
N PHE A 113 8.70 17.14 -23.61
CA PHE A 113 7.48 16.35 -23.60
C PHE A 113 7.70 15.13 -22.71
N PHE A 114 6.75 14.88 -21.81
CA PHE A 114 6.78 13.72 -20.91
C PHE A 114 5.50 12.93 -21.07
N ILE A 115 5.60 11.61 -20.96
CA ILE A 115 4.46 10.72 -20.79
C ILE A 115 4.49 10.14 -19.39
N THR A 116 3.38 10.24 -18.67
CA THR A 116 3.17 9.56 -17.39
C THR A 116 2.29 8.34 -17.62
N PHE A 117 2.78 7.16 -17.23
CA PHE A 117 2.01 5.93 -17.17
C PHE A 117 1.62 5.66 -15.72
N THR A 118 0.33 5.62 -15.43
CA THR A 118 -0.19 5.20 -14.12
C THR A 118 -0.56 3.73 -14.19
N CYS A 119 0.01 2.95 -13.29
CA CYS A 119 -0.12 1.50 -13.23
C CYS A 119 -0.73 1.07 -11.89
N ALA A 120 -1.59 0.05 -11.94
CA ALA A 120 -2.27 -0.51 -10.78
C ALA A 120 -2.03 -2.02 -10.67
N GLY A 121 -1.86 -2.51 -9.44
CA GLY A 121 -1.63 -3.92 -9.16
C GLY A 121 -2.93 -4.72 -9.13
N ILE A 122 -2.79 -6.04 -9.00
CA ILE A 122 -3.93 -6.98 -9.03
C ILE A 122 -4.98 -6.66 -7.96
N PHE A 123 -4.57 -6.32 -6.74
CA PHE A 123 -5.54 -5.99 -5.68
C PHE A 123 -6.29 -4.69 -5.96
N ASP A 124 -5.66 -3.66 -6.53
CA ASP A 124 -6.35 -2.45 -6.94
C ASP A 124 -7.39 -2.77 -8.03
N MET A 125 -7.03 -3.59 -9.01
CA MET A 125 -7.97 -4.05 -10.05
C MET A 125 -9.12 -4.88 -9.46
N MET A 126 -8.86 -5.78 -8.52
CA MET A 126 -9.91 -6.50 -7.79
C MET A 126 -10.78 -5.58 -6.92
N GLY A 127 -10.30 -4.38 -6.58
CA GLY A 127 -11.08 -3.35 -5.90
C GLY A 127 -12.17 -2.75 -6.78
N GLU A 128 -11.92 -2.69 -8.09
CA GLU A 128 -12.85 -2.18 -9.11
C GLU A 128 -13.77 -3.29 -9.68
N ASP A 129 -13.40 -4.57 -9.50
CA ASP A 129 -14.23 -5.72 -9.88
C ASP A 129 -15.45 -5.85 -8.94
N GLU A 130 -16.62 -5.34 -9.35
CA GLU A 130 -17.87 -5.41 -8.59
C GLU A 130 -18.65 -6.72 -8.82
N ALA A 131 -19.32 -7.22 -7.78
CA ALA A 131 -20.23 -8.37 -7.91
C ALA A 131 -21.46 -8.02 -8.76
N SER A 132 -21.71 -8.81 -9.80
CA SER A 132 -22.84 -8.62 -10.73
C SER A 132 -24.21 -8.98 -10.14
N ASP A 133 -24.24 -9.78 -9.07
CA ASP A 133 -25.43 -10.21 -8.35
C ASP A 133 -25.06 -10.51 -6.89
N GLU A 134 -26.04 -10.85 -6.05
CA GLU A 134 -25.81 -11.36 -4.70
C GLU A 134 -25.39 -12.83 -4.73
N TYR A 135 -24.44 -13.20 -3.87
CA TYR A 135 -24.06 -14.59 -3.60
C TYR A 135 -24.33 -14.91 -2.14
N SER A 136 -25.13 -15.94 -1.90
CA SER A 136 -25.31 -16.53 -0.58
C SER A 136 -25.21 -18.03 -0.70
N VAL A 137 -24.60 -18.66 0.29
CA VAL A 137 -24.56 -20.12 0.40
C VAL A 137 -25.51 -20.56 1.50
N ASP A 138 -26.01 -21.79 1.40
CA ASP A 138 -26.81 -22.39 2.45
C ASP A 138 -25.95 -22.95 3.59
N ASP A 139 -26.61 -23.48 4.62
CA ASP A 139 -25.95 -24.06 5.79
C ASP A 139 -25.41 -25.49 5.57
N THR A 140 -25.62 -26.05 4.37
CA THR A 140 -25.10 -27.35 3.95
C THR A 140 -23.82 -27.25 3.13
N ASN A 141 -23.46 -26.05 2.68
CA ASN A 141 -22.22 -25.79 1.94
C ASN A 141 -20.98 -26.32 2.70
N THR A 142 -20.06 -26.91 1.95
CA THR A 142 -18.85 -27.57 2.47
C THR A 142 -17.56 -26.87 2.04
N ASP A 143 -17.67 -25.69 1.42
CA ASP A 143 -16.51 -24.98 0.90
C ASP A 143 -15.69 -24.40 2.05
N THR A 144 -14.41 -24.75 2.05
CA THR A 144 -13.45 -24.22 3.01
C THR A 144 -13.08 -22.79 2.62
N VAL A 145 -12.42 -22.07 3.53
CA VAL A 145 -11.84 -20.74 3.22
C VAL A 145 -10.95 -20.81 1.98
N LYS A 146 -10.10 -21.83 1.84
CA LYS A 146 -9.26 -22.05 0.64
C LYS A 146 -10.10 -22.16 -0.64
N THR A 147 -11.16 -22.96 -0.63
CA THR A 147 -12.04 -23.12 -1.80
C THR A 147 -12.70 -21.80 -2.19
N ILE A 148 -13.21 -21.05 -1.21
CA ILE A 148 -13.85 -19.76 -1.45
C ILE A 148 -12.84 -18.72 -1.97
N LEU A 149 -11.65 -18.61 -1.37
CA LEU A 149 -10.59 -17.70 -1.85
C LEU A 149 -10.18 -18.03 -3.29
N THR A 150 -10.07 -19.31 -3.61
CA THR A 150 -9.75 -19.78 -4.96
C THR A 150 -10.85 -19.42 -5.95
N ALA A 151 -12.13 -19.59 -5.57
CA ALA A 151 -13.25 -19.25 -6.42
C ALA A 151 -13.37 -17.74 -6.68
N ILE A 152 -13.07 -16.91 -5.66
CA ILE A 152 -13.00 -15.45 -5.81
C ILE A 152 -11.83 -15.09 -6.72
N ALA A 153 -10.61 -15.56 -6.46
CA ALA A 153 -9.40 -15.19 -7.23
C ALA A 153 -9.43 -15.67 -8.69
N ASN A 154 -9.99 -16.86 -8.96
CA ASN A 154 -10.11 -17.38 -10.32
C ASN A 154 -11.39 -16.90 -11.05
N ALA A 155 -12.21 -16.05 -10.42
CA ALA A 155 -13.48 -15.57 -10.98
C ALA A 155 -14.42 -16.73 -11.39
N THR A 156 -14.37 -17.85 -10.67
CA THR A 156 -15.26 -19.00 -10.92
C THR A 156 -16.55 -18.92 -10.12
N MET A 157 -16.64 -18.00 -9.15
CA MET A 157 -17.91 -17.67 -8.51
C MET A 157 -18.80 -16.90 -9.51
N SER A 158 -20.05 -17.30 -9.64
CA SER A 158 -20.97 -16.77 -10.68
C SER A 158 -21.04 -15.24 -10.69
N VAL A 159 -21.08 -14.62 -9.52
CA VAL A 159 -21.16 -13.16 -9.36
C VAL A 159 -19.94 -12.39 -9.89
N TYR A 160 -18.79 -13.07 -10.03
CA TYR A 160 -17.53 -12.52 -10.55
C TYR A 160 -17.11 -13.14 -11.89
N SER A 161 -17.96 -13.94 -12.54
CA SER A 161 -17.62 -14.67 -13.78
C SER A 161 -17.29 -13.78 -14.98
N HIS A 162 -17.60 -12.48 -14.90
CA HIS A 162 -17.28 -11.47 -15.91
C HIS A 162 -15.92 -10.79 -15.67
N CYS A 163 -15.30 -11.01 -14.50
CA CYS A 163 -14.04 -10.41 -14.11
C CYS A 163 -12.83 -11.20 -14.65
N LYS A 164 -11.64 -10.60 -14.57
CA LYS A 164 -10.38 -11.25 -14.96
C LYS A 164 -10.00 -12.38 -13.99
N ASN A 165 -9.50 -13.50 -14.50
CA ASN A 165 -9.01 -14.58 -13.66
C ASN A 165 -7.59 -14.26 -13.16
N TYR A 166 -7.35 -14.40 -11.85
CA TYR A 166 -6.03 -14.26 -11.24
C TYR A 166 -5.61 -15.58 -10.61
N THR A 167 -4.40 -16.02 -10.92
CA THR A 167 -3.84 -17.24 -10.31
C THR A 167 -3.62 -17.00 -8.82
N ILE A 168 -3.93 -18.00 -8.00
CA ILE A 168 -3.67 -18.00 -6.55
C ILE A 168 -2.81 -19.21 -6.18
N THR A 169 -1.82 -18.97 -5.33
CA THR A 169 -0.89 -19.97 -4.81
C THR A 169 -0.95 -19.92 -3.28
N PHE A 170 -0.79 -21.08 -2.66
CA PHE A 170 -0.77 -21.21 -1.21
C PHE A 170 0.57 -21.80 -0.77
N ASP A 171 1.31 -21.05 0.06
CA ASP A 171 2.69 -21.39 0.41
C ASP A 171 2.78 -21.97 1.85
N LYS A 172 2.97 -21.10 2.85
CA LYS A 172 3.11 -21.49 4.26
C LYS A 172 1.83 -21.20 5.02
N GLU A 173 0.88 -22.11 4.99
CA GLU A 173 -0.49 -21.89 5.47
C GLU A 173 -0.71 -22.14 6.97
N ASP A 174 -1.84 -21.67 7.49
CA ASP A 174 -2.38 -22.12 8.77
C ASP A 174 -3.42 -23.25 8.57
N SER A 175 -3.85 -23.90 9.64
CA SER A 175 -4.82 -25.01 9.53
C SER A 175 -6.28 -24.58 9.32
N LEU A 176 -6.64 -23.33 9.62
CA LEU A 176 -8.02 -22.85 9.45
C LEU A 176 -8.39 -22.69 7.97
N ILE A 177 -7.44 -22.33 7.12
CA ILE A 177 -7.69 -22.14 5.69
C ILE A 177 -8.26 -23.41 5.02
N ASP A 178 -7.83 -24.58 5.49
CA ASP A 178 -8.23 -25.90 4.98
C ASP A 178 -9.40 -26.53 5.75
N THR A 179 -9.72 -26.05 6.95
CA THR A 179 -10.69 -26.73 7.84
C THR A 179 -11.91 -25.90 8.21
N PHE A 180 -11.82 -24.57 8.15
CA PHE A 180 -12.94 -23.70 8.46
C PHE A 180 -13.89 -23.61 7.27
N ILE A 181 -15.17 -23.88 7.52
CA ILE A 181 -16.26 -23.85 6.55
C ILE A 181 -17.25 -22.76 7.02
N PRO A 182 -17.24 -21.58 6.39
CA PRO A 182 -18.07 -20.44 6.83
C PRO A 182 -19.58 -20.68 6.67
N LYS A 183 -19.98 -21.52 5.70
CA LYS A 183 -21.39 -21.79 5.35
C LYS A 183 -22.16 -20.48 5.09
N ASP A 184 -23.44 -20.45 5.47
CA ASP A 184 -24.39 -19.34 5.41
C ASP A 184 -23.90 -18.00 5.98
N TYR A 185 -22.77 -18.00 6.70
CA TYR A 185 -22.13 -16.78 7.16
C TYR A 185 -21.37 -16.03 6.04
N PHE A 186 -20.89 -16.74 5.02
CA PHE A 186 -20.26 -16.08 3.88
C PHE A 186 -21.31 -15.65 2.86
N LYS A 187 -21.31 -14.34 2.56
CA LYS A 187 -22.13 -13.76 1.50
C LYS A 187 -21.37 -12.64 0.79
N VAL A 188 -21.72 -12.45 -0.47
CA VAL A 188 -21.30 -11.32 -1.31
C VAL A 188 -22.54 -10.52 -1.64
N SER A 189 -22.55 -9.24 -1.27
CA SER A 189 -23.65 -8.35 -1.62
C SER A 189 -23.52 -7.85 -3.07
N PHE A 190 -24.64 -7.43 -3.68
CA PHE A 190 -24.62 -6.79 -4.99
C PHE A 190 -23.66 -5.59 -4.97
N LYS A 191 -22.81 -5.48 -6.00
CA LYS A 191 -21.72 -4.49 -6.11
C LYS A 191 -20.64 -4.56 -5.02
N GLU A 192 -20.61 -5.58 -4.18
CA GLU A 192 -19.47 -5.76 -3.29
C GLU A 192 -18.22 -6.04 -4.12
N SER A 193 -17.16 -5.25 -3.91
CA SER A 193 -15.91 -5.45 -4.62
C SER A 193 -15.30 -6.80 -4.30
N ARG A 194 -14.69 -7.40 -5.31
CA ARG A 194 -14.04 -8.70 -5.22
C ARG A 194 -12.93 -8.71 -4.17
N LEU A 195 -12.19 -7.59 -4.04
CA LEU A 195 -11.20 -7.41 -2.98
C LEU A 195 -11.85 -7.39 -1.58
N SER A 196 -13.02 -6.77 -1.40
CA SER A 196 -13.74 -6.79 -0.11
C SER A 196 -14.14 -8.21 0.28
N ALA A 197 -14.73 -8.96 -0.65
CA ALA A 197 -15.09 -10.36 -0.44
C ALA A 197 -13.85 -11.20 -0.10
N PHE A 198 -12.75 -11.02 -0.84
CA PHE A 198 -11.48 -11.72 -0.58
C PHE A 198 -10.93 -11.43 0.84
N LYS A 199 -10.87 -10.15 1.24
CA LYS A 199 -10.46 -9.71 2.58
C LYS A 199 -11.34 -10.30 3.69
N LYS A 200 -12.65 -10.34 3.47
CA LYS A 200 -13.64 -10.88 4.42
C LYS A 200 -13.35 -12.34 4.74
N VAL A 201 -13.06 -13.15 3.71
CA VAL A 201 -12.76 -14.57 3.87
C VAL A 201 -11.39 -14.78 4.51
N LEU A 202 -10.37 -14.05 4.06
CA LEU A 202 -9.01 -14.18 4.59
C LEU A 202 -8.91 -13.80 6.07
N LYS A 203 -9.76 -12.86 6.53
CA LYS A 203 -9.80 -12.39 7.94
C LYS A 203 -10.02 -13.51 8.97
N TRP A 204 -10.62 -14.64 8.58
CA TRP A 204 -10.82 -15.78 9.50
C TRP A 204 -9.57 -16.64 9.70
N THR A 205 -8.50 -16.36 8.97
CA THR A 205 -7.24 -17.09 8.98
C THR A 205 -6.10 -16.18 9.46
N LYS A 206 -4.98 -16.79 9.85
CA LYS A 206 -3.72 -16.08 10.16
C LYS A 206 -2.97 -15.68 8.89
N CYS A 207 -3.39 -16.21 7.75
CA CYS A 207 -2.76 -15.95 6.47
C CYS A 207 -2.96 -14.51 6.02
N LYS A 208 -1.97 -14.02 5.28
CA LYS A 208 -1.94 -12.78 4.52
C LYS A 208 -1.78 -13.11 3.06
N ALA A 209 -2.12 -12.15 2.21
CA ALA A 209 -1.97 -12.29 0.77
C ALA A 209 -1.04 -11.19 0.25
N ARG A 210 -0.23 -11.53 -0.74
CA ARG A 210 0.60 -10.58 -1.50
C ARG A 210 0.66 -11.02 -2.96
N ILE A 211 0.99 -10.10 -3.85
CA ILE A 211 1.27 -10.46 -5.24
C ILE A 211 2.77 -10.63 -5.39
N GLU A 212 3.21 -11.71 -6.02
CA GLU A 212 4.64 -11.96 -6.29
C GLU A 212 5.00 -11.71 -7.76
N ALA A 213 6.30 -11.79 -8.08
CA ALA A 213 6.84 -11.49 -9.41
C ALA A 213 6.25 -12.36 -10.54
N ASN A 214 5.65 -13.50 -10.22
CA ASN A 214 4.94 -14.36 -11.17
C ASN A 214 3.53 -13.86 -11.53
N GLY A 215 3.05 -12.77 -10.91
CA GLY A 215 1.70 -12.25 -11.11
C GLY A 215 0.59 -13.09 -10.49
N ALA A 216 0.91 -13.99 -9.57
CA ALA A 216 -0.06 -14.74 -8.78
C ALA A 216 -0.27 -14.10 -7.40
N ILE A 217 -1.46 -14.34 -6.83
CA ILE A 217 -1.77 -14.03 -5.44
C ILE A 217 -1.18 -15.14 -4.57
N HIS A 218 -0.21 -14.83 -3.74
CA HIS A 218 0.40 -15.76 -2.79
C HIS A 218 -0.24 -15.59 -1.42
N VAL A 219 -0.78 -16.68 -0.87
CA VAL A 219 -1.37 -16.74 0.48
C VAL A 219 -0.44 -17.51 1.42
N PHE A 220 -0.06 -16.86 2.51
CA PHE A 220 0.91 -17.40 3.47
C PHE A 220 0.72 -16.80 4.87
N ASN A 221 1.19 -17.48 5.90
CA ASN A 221 1.19 -17.03 7.29
C ASN A 221 2.52 -16.31 7.59
N PRO A 222 2.52 -14.97 7.75
CA PRO A 222 3.75 -14.21 7.96
C PRO A 222 4.39 -14.56 9.30
N THR A 223 5.72 -14.46 9.36
CA THR A 223 6.46 -14.48 10.63
C THR A 223 6.21 -13.16 11.35
N ILE A 224 5.77 -13.20 12.61
CA ILE A 224 5.41 -12.01 13.38
C ILE A 224 6.26 -11.81 14.64
N SER A 225 7.09 -12.80 14.96
CA SER A 225 7.93 -12.84 16.14
C SER A 225 9.08 -13.84 15.96
N GLY A 226 10.08 -13.74 16.81
CA GLY A 226 11.26 -14.61 16.80
C GLY A 226 12.54 -13.85 16.47
N SER A 227 13.62 -14.60 16.25
CA SER A 227 14.95 -14.07 15.95
C SER A 227 15.36 -14.28 14.49
N THR A 228 14.45 -14.79 13.65
CA THR A 228 14.68 -15.00 12.22
C THR A 228 13.95 -13.90 11.48
N TYR A 229 14.72 -13.09 10.76
CA TYR A 229 14.22 -11.95 10.00
C TYR A 229 14.38 -12.24 8.51
N ASP A 230 13.46 -11.72 7.71
CA ASP A 230 13.60 -11.69 6.25
C ASP A 230 14.73 -10.73 5.84
N TYR A 231 14.99 -9.68 6.64
CA TYR A 231 16.10 -8.77 6.44
C TYR A 231 16.50 -8.01 7.71
N GLU A 232 17.75 -7.57 7.76
CA GLU A 232 18.28 -6.74 8.84
C GLU A 232 18.97 -5.49 8.29
N TYR A 233 18.49 -4.33 8.72
CA TYR A 233 19.17 -3.04 8.56
C TYR A 233 19.97 -2.74 9.84
N ASN A 234 21.14 -2.12 9.68
CA ASN A 234 21.89 -1.58 10.82
C ASN A 234 22.57 -0.25 10.44
N ASP A 235 23.32 0.35 11.34
CA ASP A 235 24.07 1.60 11.14
C ASP A 235 25.57 1.38 10.88
N ALA A 236 25.97 0.13 10.63
CA ALA A 236 27.35 -0.22 10.34
C ALA A 236 27.65 -0.04 8.84
N VAL A 237 28.71 0.73 8.53
CA VAL A 237 29.17 1.05 7.16
C VAL A 237 29.34 -0.17 6.24
N SER A 238 29.55 -1.37 6.78
CA SER A 238 29.72 -2.62 6.02
C SER A 238 28.43 -3.39 5.74
N ASN A 239 27.25 -2.82 6.02
CA ASN A 239 25.97 -3.45 5.76
C ASN A 239 24.99 -2.47 5.13
N HIS A 240 23.78 -2.93 4.82
CA HIS A 240 22.71 -2.08 4.31
C HIS A 240 22.25 -1.10 5.39
N ASN A 241 22.81 0.12 5.33
CA ASN A 241 22.50 1.19 6.26
C ASN A 241 21.05 1.66 6.13
N PHE A 242 20.51 2.26 7.20
CA PHE A 242 19.30 3.08 7.12
C PHE A 242 19.68 4.56 7.29
N PHE A 243 18.91 5.46 6.68
CA PHE A 243 19.08 6.91 6.78
C PHE A 243 18.32 7.49 7.96
N GLU A 244 17.08 7.05 8.12
CA GLU A 244 16.19 7.53 9.16
C GLU A 244 15.44 6.36 9.78
N LYS A 245 15.18 6.46 11.08
CA LYS A 245 14.31 5.54 11.80
C LYS A 245 13.49 6.34 12.79
N SER A 246 12.18 6.14 12.75
CA SER A 246 11.29 6.62 13.79
C SER A 246 10.61 5.46 14.48
N VAL A 247 10.41 5.61 15.77
CA VAL A 247 9.80 4.62 16.62
C VAL A 247 8.39 5.06 16.96
N ARG A 248 7.45 4.14 16.83
CA ARG A 248 6.10 4.30 17.35
C ARG A 248 5.72 3.06 18.13
N ASN A 249 5.28 3.22 19.37
CA ASN A 249 4.68 2.12 20.13
C ASN A 249 3.18 2.34 20.13
N ARG A 250 2.44 1.51 19.39
CA ARG A 250 0.98 1.51 19.42
C ARG A 250 0.48 0.35 20.27
N LEU A 251 -0.71 0.51 20.81
CA LEU A 251 -1.41 -0.59 21.46
C LEU A 251 -2.22 -1.34 20.40
N VAL A 252 -2.33 -2.66 20.55
CA VAL A 252 -3.24 -3.47 19.75
C VAL A 252 -4.66 -3.12 20.18
N ILE A 253 -5.45 -2.55 19.29
CA ILE A 253 -6.86 -2.21 19.54
C ILE A 253 -7.69 -2.79 18.38
N PRO A 254 -8.67 -3.66 18.64
CA PRO A 254 -9.06 -4.21 19.95
C PRO A 254 -7.97 -5.11 20.57
N ASN A 255 -7.86 -5.11 21.91
CA ASN A 255 -6.93 -5.98 22.65
C ASN A 255 -7.61 -7.28 23.14
N LYS A 256 -8.88 -7.49 22.81
CA LYS A 256 -9.62 -8.74 23.03
C LYS A 256 -10.61 -8.99 21.91
N VAL A 257 -10.54 -10.17 21.31
CA VAL A 257 -11.48 -10.63 20.28
C VAL A 257 -12.26 -11.81 20.83
N VAL A 258 -13.59 -11.76 20.72
CA VAL A 258 -14.49 -12.83 21.14
C VAL A 258 -15.30 -13.29 19.92
N VAL A 259 -15.24 -14.58 19.65
CA VAL A 259 -15.94 -15.22 18.54
C VAL A 259 -16.95 -16.20 19.12
N SER A 260 -18.20 -16.13 18.67
CA SER A 260 -19.28 -16.97 19.19
C SER A 260 -20.21 -17.43 18.06
N SER A 261 -21.00 -18.46 18.32
CA SER A 261 -22.06 -18.88 17.42
C SER A 261 -23.18 -17.84 17.43
N SER A 262 -23.94 -17.74 16.32
CA SER A 262 -25.18 -16.96 16.35
C SER A 262 -26.14 -17.55 17.39
N PRO A 263 -26.86 -16.75 18.18
CA PRO A 263 -27.88 -17.23 19.12
C PRO A 263 -28.96 -18.12 18.47
N ASP A 264 -29.18 -17.96 17.16
CA ASP A 264 -30.18 -18.70 16.40
C ASP A 264 -29.72 -20.12 16.00
N HIS A 265 -28.45 -20.46 16.20
CA HIS A 265 -27.93 -21.80 15.92
C HIS A 265 -28.22 -22.78 17.07
N GLU A 266 -28.52 -24.03 16.74
CA GLU A 266 -28.77 -25.08 17.74
C GLU A 266 -27.55 -25.32 18.63
N ASN A 267 -26.36 -25.40 18.03
CA ASN A 267 -25.11 -25.56 18.75
C ASN A 267 -24.47 -24.19 19.04
N GLN A 268 -24.16 -23.97 20.32
CA GLN A 268 -23.55 -22.73 20.80
C GLN A 268 -22.10 -22.97 21.20
N TYR A 269 -21.18 -22.40 20.42
CA TYR A 269 -19.75 -22.40 20.69
C TYR A 269 -19.22 -20.99 20.91
N THR A 270 -18.18 -20.85 21.73
CA THR A 270 -17.52 -19.57 22.00
C THR A 270 -16.03 -19.76 22.24
N GLY A 271 -15.25 -18.75 21.86
CA GLY A 271 -13.81 -18.69 22.01
C GLY A 271 -13.33 -17.25 21.99
N ASN A 272 -12.15 -17.00 22.55
CA ASN A 272 -11.58 -15.66 22.58
C ASN A 272 -10.05 -15.68 22.64
N ASP A 273 -9.45 -14.56 22.28
CA ASP A 273 -8.02 -14.31 22.45
C ASP A 273 -7.77 -12.87 22.92
N THR A 274 -6.63 -12.63 23.55
CA THR A 274 -6.29 -11.36 24.20
C THR A 274 -4.83 -10.96 24.02
N ASP A 275 -4.59 -9.68 23.74
CA ASP A 275 -3.23 -9.12 23.74
C ASP A 275 -2.86 -8.67 25.16
N ALA A 276 -2.07 -9.50 25.85
CA ALA A 276 -1.70 -9.29 27.25
C ALA A 276 -0.92 -7.99 27.47
N THR A 277 -0.04 -7.62 26.53
CA THR A 277 0.77 -6.39 26.59
C THR A 277 -0.11 -5.15 26.54
N SER A 278 -1.02 -5.09 25.57
CA SER A 278 -1.94 -3.95 25.41
C SER A 278 -2.96 -3.88 26.54
N TYR A 279 -3.39 -5.03 27.07
CA TYR A 279 -4.21 -5.06 28.28
C TYR A 279 -3.47 -4.51 29.50
N ALA A 280 -2.23 -4.94 29.73
CA ALA A 280 -1.43 -4.46 30.86
C ALA A 280 -1.20 -2.94 30.80
N ALA A 281 -1.00 -2.39 29.60
CA ALA A 281 -0.81 -0.95 29.40
C ALA A 281 -2.11 -0.13 29.57
N LEU A 282 -3.27 -0.66 29.16
CA LEU A 282 -4.56 0.04 29.25
C LEU A 282 -5.30 -0.19 30.57
N GLY A 283 -5.03 -1.30 31.26
CA GLY A 283 -5.78 -1.75 32.44
C GLY A 283 -7.22 -2.18 32.14
N ARG A 284 -7.62 -2.32 30.86
CA ARG A 284 -8.97 -2.73 30.46
C ARG A 284 -9.00 -3.44 29.11
N TYR A 285 -10.04 -4.22 28.88
CA TYR A 285 -10.34 -4.79 27.56
C TYR A 285 -11.13 -3.82 26.69
N ILE A 286 -10.67 -3.64 25.46
CA ILE A 286 -11.42 -3.10 24.34
C ILE A 286 -11.81 -4.31 23.49
N ASN A 287 -13.06 -4.75 23.67
CA ASN A 287 -13.57 -5.98 23.09
C ASN A 287 -14.07 -5.76 21.66
N GLN A 288 -13.86 -6.75 20.81
CA GLN A 288 -14.59 -6.92 19.55
C GLN A 288 -15.28 -8.27 19.54
N TYR A 289 -16.56 -8.27 19.14
CA TYR A 289 -17.40 -9.46 19.10
C TYR A 289 -17.72 -9.84 17.67
N HIS A 290 -17.66 -11.13 17.37
CA HIS A 290 -18.03 -11.71 16.09
C HIS A 290 -18.96 -12.90 16.30
N TRP A 291 -20.06 -12.92 15.56
CA TRP A 291 -20.87 -14.13 15.40
C TRP A 291 -20.46 -14.83 14.12
N ILE A 292 -20.19 -16.13 14.14
CA ILE A 292 -19.91 -16.92 12.93
C ILE A 292 -20.47 -18.35 13.10
N ARG A 293 -20.59 -19.11 12.01
CA ARG A 293 -20.91 -20.54 12.08
C ARG A 293 -19.70 -21.29 12.63
N LEU A 294 -19.87 -22.09 13.68
CA LEU A 294 -18.78 -22.76 14.37
C LEU A 294 -19.06 -24.26 14.53
N ALA A 295 -18.02 -25.07 14.49
CA ALA A 295 -18.06 -26.50 14.77
C ALA A 295 -17.56 -26.86 16.19
N SER A 296 -16.81 -25.98 16.85
CA SER A 296 -16.30 -26.21 18.21
C SER A 296 -15.79 -24.93 18.88
N ASN A 297 -15.62 -24.96 20.21
CA ASN A 297 -14.94 -23.89 20.96
C ASN A 297 -13.47 -23.72 20.52
N ALA A 298 -12.80 -24.82 20.15
CA ALA A 298 -11.40 -24.76 19.68
C ALA A 298 -11.30 -23.98 18.37
N GLN A 299 -12.22 -24.21 17.43
CA GLN A 299 -12.30 -23.44 16.19
C GLN A 299 -12.61 -21.96 16.46
N ALA A 300 -13.52 -21.66 17.41
CA ALA A 300 -13.84 -20.30 17.81
C ALA A 300 -12.61 -19.54 18.35
N THR A 301 -11.83 -20.18 19.22
CA THR A 301 -10.58 -19.62 19.75
C THR A 301 -9.54 -19.44 18.64
N ALA A 302 -9.38 -20.40 17.74
CA ALA A 302 -8.44 -20.29 16.64
C ALA A 302 -8.75 -19.10 15.71
N ILE A 303 -10.03 -18.87 15.41
CA ILE A 303 -10.47 -17.72 14.61
C ILE A 303 -10.30 -16.41 15.39
N ALA A 304 -10.57 -16.39 16.70
CA ALA A 304 -10.30 -15.22 17.54
C ALA A 304 -8.81 -14.84 17.52
N THR A 305 -7.92 -15.84 17.62
CA THR A 305 -6.47 -15.66 17.50
C THR A 305 -6.07 -15.16 16.12
N ALA A 306 -6.66 -15.69 15.05
CA ALA A 306 -6.40 -15.22 13.68
C ALA A 306 -6.74 -13.73 13.50
N ILE A 307 -7.92 -13.33 13.97
CA ILE A 307 -8.36 -11.93 13.90
C ILE A 307 -7.46 -11.03 14.75
N LEU A 308 -7.11 -11.45 15.97
CA LEU A 308 -6.23 -10.68 16.86
C LEU A 308 -4.81 -10.55 16.27
N GLN A 309 -4.27 -11.63 15.68
CA GLN A 309 -3.00 -11.61 14.97
C GLN A 309 -3.02 -10.61 13.81
N GLY A 310 -4.15 -10.49 13.10
CA GLY A 310 -4.33 -9.45 12.07
C GLY A 310 -4.14 -8.04 12.63
N TYR A 311 -4.66 -7.76 13.83
CA TYR A 311 -4.46 -6.48 14.52
C TYR A 311 -3.02 -6.29 15.02
N GLN A 312 -2.35 -7.36 15.48
CA GLN A 312 -0.96 -7.32 15.89
C GLN A 312 -0.02 -7.04 14.72
N VAL A 313 -0.22 -7.71 13.58
CA VAL A 313 0.53 -7.44 12.33
C VAL A 313 0.26 -6.02 11.83
N GLY A 314 -1.00 -5.56 11.95
CA GLY A 314 -1.38 -4.21 11.57
C GLY A 314 -0.85 -3.11 12.49
N GLN A 315 -0.28 -3.46 13.65
CA GLN A 315 0.23 -2.48 14.60
C GLN A 315 1.44 -1.73 14.01
N GLU A 316 1.28 -0.42 13.82
CA GLU A 316 2.38 0.43 13.34
C GLU A 316 3.44 0.59 14.43
N ASN A 317 4.62 0.01 14.18
CA ASN A 317 5.75 -0.01 15.10
C ASN A 317 6.85 1.01 14.75
N GLY A 318 6.59 1.86 13.76
CA GLY A 318 7.52 2.89 13.31
C GLY A 318 7.70 2.92 11.79
N HIS A 319 8.69 3.69 11.36
CA HIS A 319 9.11 3.79 9.96
C HIS A 319 10.64 3.76 9.84
N GLY A 320 11.11 3.43 8.64
CA GLY A 320 12.50 3.58 8.24
C GLY A 320 12.61 4.16 6.83
N SER A 321 13.69 4.89 6.58
CA SER A 321 14.17 5.20 5.23
C SER A 321 15.55 4.59 5.07
N ALA A 322 15.82 3.99 3.93
CA ALA A 322 17.07 3.31 3.61
C ALA A 322 17.41 3.48 2.12
N PRO A 323 18.66 3.18 1.71
CA PRO A 323 18.96 2.94 0.31
C PRO A 323 18.02 1.88 -0.28
N LEU A 324 17.96 1.83 -1.61
CA LEU A 324 17.04 0.96 -2.31
C LEU A 324 17.32 -0.53 -2.00
N ASN A 325 16.39 -1.19 -1.31
CA ASN A 325 16.42 -2.64 -1.18
C ASN A 325 15.61 -3.28 -2.31
N CYS A 326 16.32 -3.91 -3.24
CA CYS A 326 15.75 -4.57 -4.41
C CYS A 326 15.01 -5.87 -4.07
N GLY A 327 15.19 -6.41 -2.85
CA GLY A 327 14.55 -7.64 -2.39
C GLY A 327 13.32 -7.41 -1.52
N GLN A 328 13.20 -6.22 -0.91
CA GLN A 328 12.17 -5.93 0.08
C GLN A 328 10.75 -6.05 -0.49
N GLU A 329 9.87 -6.72 0.25
CA GLU A 329 8.45 -6.88 -0.06
C GLU A 329 7.59 -6.51 1.14
N VAL A 330 6.31 -6.27 0.88
CA VAL A 330 5.30 -6.13 1.94
C VAL A 330 5.17 -7.48 2.68
N MET A 331 4.87 -7.40 3.98
CA MET A 331 4.79 -8.47 4.97
C MET A 331 6.11 -9.11 5.39
N ASP A 332 7.25 -8.72 4.81
CA ASP A 332 8.57 -9.16 5.27
C ASP A 332 8.79 -8.74 6.74
N TYR A 333 9.25 -9.68 7.58
CA TYR A 333 9.59 -9.45 8.97
C TYR A 333 11.01 -8.93 9.08
N VAL A 334 11.16 -7.64 9.34
CA VAL A 334 12.43 -6.92 9.26
C VAL A 334 12.89 -6.46 10.63
N LYS A 335 14.20 -6.40 10.83
CA LYS A 335 14.85 -5.76 11.97
C LYS A 335 15.66 -4.53 11.56
N ILE A 336 15.57 -3.47 12.35
CA ILE A 336 16.46 -2.31 12.29
C ILE A 336 17.24 -2.25 13.59
N THR A 337 18.57 -2.17 13.50
CA THR A 337 19.46 -1.98 14.65
C THR A 337 20.08 -0.60 14.59
N ASP A 338 19.82 0.23 15.61
CA ASP A 338 20.40 1.56 15.73
C ASP A 338 21.33 1.56 16.94
N SER A 339 22.64 1.43 16.67
CA SER A 339 23.64 1.38 17.72
C SER A 339 23.84 2.74 18.39
N ALA A 340 23.58 3.85 17.67
CA ALA A 340 23.66 5.20 18.21
C ALA A 340 22.58 5.46 19.27
N ALA A 341 21.36 4.99 19.06
CA ALA A 341 20.28 5.04 20.05
C ALA A 341 20.31 3.88 21.06
N GLY A 342 21.11 2.84 20.79
CA GLY A 342 21.18 1.64 21.61
C GLY A 342 19.89 0.82 21.60
N ASP A 343 19.11 0.88 20.52
CA ASP A 343 17.83 0.17 20.41
C ASP A 343 17.69 -0.63 19.11
N THR A 344 16.67 -1.50 19.10
CA THR A 344 16.31 -2.31 17.93
C THR A 344 14.82 -2.24 17.72
N ARG A 345 14.40 -2.35 16.46
CA ARG A 345 12.99 -2.41 16.07
C ARG A 345 12.77 -3.59 15.16
N THR A 346 11.66 -4.29 15.38
CA THR A 346 11.24 -5.42 14.56
C THR A 346 9.78 -5.24 14.20
N GLY A 347 9.39 -5.73 13.03
CA GLY A 347 8.01 -5.68 12.58
C GLY A 347 7.86 -6.14 11.14
N ASN A 348 6.62 -6.44 10.77
CA ASN A 348 6.27 -6.70 9.38
C ASN A 348 6.08 -5.38 8.64
N ILE A 349 6.68 -5.28 7.46
CA ILE A 349 6.46 -4.14 6.58
C ILE A 349 5.02 -4.15 6.09
N GLY A 350 4.25 -3.09 6.32
CA GLY A 350 2.91 -2.94 5.74
C GLY A 350 2.82 -1.88 4.65
N TYR A 351 3.89 -1.10 4.46
CA TYR A 351 4.00 -0.12 3.39
C TYR A 351 5.43 0.04 2.91
N ILE A 352 5.62 0.18 1.60
CA ILE A 352 6.88 0.53 0.95
C ILE A 352 6.58 1.64 -0.06
N ARG A 353 7.48 2.62 -0.14
CA ARG A 353 7.50 3.62 -1.20
C ARG A 353 8.92 3.72 -1.75
N ARG A 354 9.05 3.53 -3.05
CA ARG A 354 10.29 3.71 -3.79
C ARG A 354 10.15 4.89 -4.72
N ILE A 355 11.11 5.81 -4.66
CA ILE A 355 11.26 6.89 -5.62
C ILE A 355 12.63 6.74 -6.25
N CYS A 356 12.64 6.63 -7.57
CA CYS A 356 13.86 6.63 -8.36
C CYS A 356 13.77 7.77 -9.38
N GLU A 357 14.72 8.69 -9.29
CA GLU A 357 14.94 9.82 -10.18
C GLU A 357 16.44 9.83 -10.55
N GLN A 358 16.82 10.55 -11.60
CA GLN A 358 18.23 10.67 -11.95
C GLN A 358 19.04 11.27 -10.78
N GLY A 359 19.95 10.47 -10.22
CA GLY A 359 20.79 10.86 -9.08
C GLY A 359 20.10 10.86 -7.72
N LYS A 360 18.83 10.41 -7.61
CA LYS A 360 18.11 10.35 -6.34
C LYS A 360 17.33 9.04 -6.21
N PHE A 361 17.63 8.31 -5.15
CA PHE A 361 17.00 7.04 -4.83
C PHE A 361 16.63 7.04 -3.36
N ASP A 362 15.35 6.80 -3.08
CA ASP A 362 14.83 6.74 -1.73
C ASP A 362 13.86 5.57 -1.61
N MET A 363 14.01 4.80 -0.54
CA MET A 363 13.07 3.77 -0.15
C MET A 363 12.62 4.05 1.29
N GLU A 364 11.36 4.43 1.42
CA GLU A 364 10.67 4.51 2.70
C GLU A 364 9.90 3.21 2.93
N PHE A 365 9.94 2.69 4.15
CA PHE A 365 9.07 1.61 4.57
C PHE A 365 8.47 1.87 5.96
N ARG A 366 7.27 1.33 6.19
CA ARG A 366 6.58 1.45 7.47
C ARG A 366 6.16 0.09 7.97
N PHE A 367 6.25 -0.10 9.28
CA PHE A 367 5.72 -1.28 9.94
C PHE A 367 4.21 -1.16 10.09
N GLY A 368 3.50 -2.28 9.97
CA GLY A 368 2.06 -2.35 10.20
C GLY A 368 1.17 -1.73 9.13
N ALA A 369 -0.13 -1.83 9.32
CA ALA A 369 -1.13 -1.40 8.34
C ALA A 369 -1.40 0.11 8.46
N LEU A 370 -1.46 0.80 7.32
CA LEU A 370 -1.79 2.23 7.28
C LEU A 370 -3.27 2.52 7.58
N ASP A 371 -4.15 1.55 7.33
CA ASP A 371 -5.61 1.75 7.31
C ASP A 371 -6.33 1.35 8.61
N ILE A 372 -5.66 1.36 9.78
CA ILE A 372 -6.39 1.15 11.04
C ILE A 372 -7.18 2.43 11.37
N GLY A 373 -8.42 2.46 10.89
CA GLY A 373 -9.38 3.53 11.11
C GLY A 373 -9.66 3.83 12.59
N GLY A 374 -10.00 5.09 12.87
CA GLY A 374 -10.29 5.64 14.20
C GLY A 374 -9.63 7.00 14.42
N ILE A 375 -9.85 7.63 15.58
CA ILE A 375 -9.19 8.89 16.02
C ILE A 375 -7.64 8.79 15.90
N SER A 376 -7.13 7.56 15.87
CA SER A 376 -5.72 7.19 15.80
C SER A 376 -5.11 7.28 14.38
N ALA A 377 -5.90 7.50 13.32
CA ALA A 377 -5.42 7.75 11.95
C ALA A 377 -5.19 9.26 11.67
N LEU A 378 -5.60 10.14 12.58
CA LEU A 378 -5.56 11.61 12.38
C LEU A 378 -4.18 12.23 12.55
N VAL A 379 -3.17 11.46 12.94
CA VAL A 379 -1.79 11.94 13.06
C VAL A 379 -0.93 11.05 12.20
N ALA A 380 -0.74 11.47 10.94
CA ALA A 380 0.38 10.97 10.14
C ALA A 380 1.65 11.16 10.97
N PRO A 381 2.59 10.19 10.98
CA PRO A 381 3.91 10.47 11.49
C PRO A 381 4.42 11.70 10.74
N ILE A 382 4.53 12.81 11.46
CA ILE A 382 5.25 13.98 10.96
C ILE A 382 6.64 13.42 10.67
N PRO A 383 7.11 13.42 9.40
CA PRO A 383 8.50 13.05 9.14
C PRO A 383 9.31 13.85 10.15
N SER A 384 10.15 13.19 10.93
CA SER A 384 11.03 13.94 11.81
C SER A 384 11.91 14.75 10.86
N ILE A 385 11.54 16.00 10.62
CA ILE A 385 12.45 17.00 10.09
C ILE A 385 13.41 17.29 11.26
N ILE A 386 14.17 16.27 11.67
CA ILE A 386 15.53 16.49 12.12
C ILE A 386 16.31 16.52 10.81
N ALA A 387 16.00 17.54 10.00
CA ALA A 387 17.04 18.12 9.20
C ALA A 387 18.07 18.59 10.22
N GLU A 388 19.09 17.77 10.46
CA GLU A 388 20.40 18.23 10.87
C GLU A 388 21.00 19.01 9.69
N THR A 389 20.27 20.03 9.28
CA THR A 389 20.75 21.05 8.40
C THR A 389 21.54 22.00 9.28
N THR A 390 22.85 21.95 9.08
CA THR A 390 23.85 23.01 9.26
C THR A 390 23.44 24.38 8.69
N LEU A 391 22.20 24.53 8.21
CA LEU A 391 21.60 25.78 7.82
C LEU A 391 21.52 26.71 9.03
N SER A 392 22.19 27.84 8.88
CA SER A 392 22.10 29.00 9.75
C SER A 392 20.64 29.41 9.93
N LEU A 393 20.36 30.11 11.04
CA LEU A 393 19.03 30.66 11.31
C LEU A 393 18.51 31.52 10.13
N SER A 394 19.40 32.24 9.43
CA SER A 394 19.07 33.01 8.23
C SER A 394 18.56 32.16 7.08
N GLU A 395 19.18 31.01 6.79
CA GLU A 395 18.74 30.14 5.69
C GLU A 395 17.39 29.49 5.99
N ARG A 396 17.13 29.20 7.27
CA ARG A 396 15.80 28.72 7.71
C ARG A 396 14.73 29.79 7.52
N TYR A 397 15.04 31.04 7.84
CA TYR A 397 14.14 32.16 7.57
C TYR A 397 13.91 32.35 6.07
N SER A 398 14.93 32.20 5.23
CA SER A 398 14.77 32.29 3.77
C SER A 398 13.88 31.17 3.22
N TYR A 399 14.02 29.94 3.72
CA TYR A 399 13.14 28.84 3.32
C TYR A 399 11.69 29.08 3.75
N LEU A 400 11.48 29.52 5.00
CA LEU A 400 10.14 29.85 5.52
C LEU A 400 9.50 31.01 4.75
N ALA A 401 10.29 32.03 4.40
CA ALA A 401 9.83 33.15 3.58
C ALA A 401 9.42 32.70 2.18
N GLY A 402 10.21 31.86 1.51
CA GLY A 402 9.87 31.31 0.20
C GLY A 402 8.60 30.43 0.22
N ALA A 403 8.41 29.66 1.29
CA ALA A 403 7.17 28.91 1.50
C ALA A 403 5.95 29.82 1.71
N TYR A 404 6.11 30.93 2.44
CA TYR A 404 5.07 31.94 2.63
C TYR A 404 4.72 32.65 1.31
N GLU A 405 5.70 33.01 0.49
CA GLU A 405 5.49 33.60 -0.83
C GLU A 405 4.73 32.64 -1.76
N THR A 406 5.10 31.36 -1.76
CA THR A 406 4.38 30.34 -2.54
C THR A 406 2.92 30.21 -2.10
N LEU A 407 2.66 30.25 -0.79
CA LEU A 407 1.30 30.21 -0.25
C LEU A 407 0.51 31.47 -0.64
N ALA A 408 1.13 32.65 -0.60
CA ALA A 408 0.52 33.90 -1.03
C ALA A 408 0.13 33.85 -2.52
N ASP A 409 1.03 33.39 -3.40
CA ASP A 409 0.76 33.21 -4.83
C ASP A 409 -0.41 32.23 -5.07
N MET A 410 -0.49 31.14 -4.30
CA MET A 410 -1.62 30.21 -4.37
C MET A 410 -2.94 30.86 -3.95
N MET A 411 -2.93 31.68 -2.89
CA MET A 411 -4.11 32.44 -2.46
C MET A 411 -4.56 33.44 -3.52
N ASP A 412 -3.63 34.15 -4.14
CA ASP A 412 -3.92 35.10 -5.22
C ASP A 412 -4.52 34.40 -6.46
N ARG A 413 -4.03 33.20 -6.80
CA ARG A 413 -4.64 32.37 -7.86
C ARG A 413 -6.05 31.93 -7.51
N VAL A 414 -6.32 31.56 -6.27
CA VAL A 414 -7.68 31.20 -5.82
C VAL A 414 -8.62 32.41 -5.92
N ILE A 415 -8.18 33.58 -5.46
CA ILE A 415 -8.95 34.82 -5.56
C ILE A 415 -9.23 35.17 -7.03
N SER A 416 -8.22 35.08 -7.89
CA SER A 416 -8.37 35.32 -9.33
C SER A 416 -9.37 34.36 -9.97
N ASN A 417 -9.31 33.06 -9.65
CA ASN A 417 -10.26 32.08 -10.13
C ASN A 417 -11.69 32.34 -9.63
N GLN A 418 -11.85 32.76 -8.37
CA GLN A 418 -13.15 33.15 -7.83
C GLN A 418 -13.73 34.36 -8.58
N GLN A 419 -12.91 35.36 -8.91
CA GLN A 419 -13.36 36.50 -9.70
C GLN A 419 -13.82 36.09 -11.10
N ILE A 420 -13.09 35.19 -11.78
CA ILE A 420 -13.49 34.64 -13.08
C ILE A 420 -14.84 33.91 -12.98
N ILE A 421 -15.07 33.14 -11.91
CA ILE A 421 -16.36 32.47 -11.69
C ILE A 421 -17.47 33.49 -11.51
N VAL A 422 -17.24 34.53 -10.71
CA VAL A 422 -18.20 35.61 -10.49
C VAL A 422 -18.52 36.33 -11.80
N ASP A 423 -17.52 36.66 -12.60
CA ASP A 423 -17.70 37.35 -13.89
C ASP A 423 -18.51 36.47 -14.86
N ASN A 424 -18.23 35.17 -14.94
CA ASN A 424 -19.00 34.23 -15.76
C ASN A 424 -20.47 34.09 -15.28
N ILE A 425 -20.72 34.09 -13.97
CA ILE A 425 -22.08 34.06 -13.42
C ILE A 425 -22.83 35.35 -13.80
N VAL A 426 -22.15 36.50 -13.68
CA VAL A 426 -22.72 37.81 -14.05
C VAL A 426 -23.04 37.87 -15.55
N ASP A 427 -22.18 37.33 -16.40
CA ASP A 427 -22.39 37.31 -17.85
C ASP A 427 -23.58 36.42 -18.26
N VAL A 428 -23.75 35.27 -17.62
CA VAL A 428 -24.83 34.33 -17.94
C VAL A 428 -26.21 34.84 -17.48
N TRP A 429 -26.28 35.47 -16.31
CA TRP A 429 -27.55 35.87 -15.69
C TRP A 429 -27.87 37.36 -15.89
N GLY A 430 -26.89 38.17 -16.28
CA GLY A 430 -26.99 39.63 -16.27
C GLY A 430 -26.95 40.18 -14.84
N ARG A 431 -26.29 41.34 -14.66
CA ARG A 431 -26.06 41.96 -13.33
C ARG A 431 -27.31 42.09 -12.46
N ASP A 432 -28.47 42.25 -13.07
CA ASP A 432 -29.73 42.56 -12.37
C ASP A 432 -30.52 41.32 -11.94
N THR A 433 -30.14 40.11 -12.38
CA THR A 433 -30.86 38.87 -12.03
C THR A 433 -30.05 37.86 -11.21
N VAL A 434 -28.77 38.13 -10.92
CA VAL A 434 -27.98 37.29 -10.01
C VAL A 434 -28.66 37.30 -8.64
N PRO A 435 -29.16 36.15 -8.15
CA PRO A 435 -29.75 36.07 -6.81
C PRO A 435 -28.71 36.57 -5.81
N LYS A 436 -29.07 37.49 -4.92
CA LYS A 436 -28.13 37.96 -3.88
C LYS A 436 -27.75 36.76 -3.01
N TRP A 437 -26.53 36.27 -3.18
CA TRP A 437 -25.95 35.26 -2.31
C TRP A 437 -25.74 35.93 -0.95
N HIS A 438 -26.65 35.67 -0.01
CA HIS A 438 -26.46 36.08 1.37
C HIS A 438 -25.34 35.22 1.94
N VAL A 439 -24.17 35.81 2.18
CA VAL A 439 -23.12 35.20 3.00
C VAL A 439 -23.67 35.13 4.42
N VAL A 440 -24.15 33.95 4.82
CA VAL A 440 -24.84 33.77 6.10
C VAL A 440 -23.86 33.83 7.26
N GLU A 441 -22.58 33.52 7.05
CA GLU A 441 -21.55 33.57 8.10
C GLU A 441 -20.20 33.98 7.50
N GLN A 442 -19.64 35.10 7.95
CA GLN A 442 -18.24 35.46 7.67
C GLN A 442 -17.32 34.65 8.59
N LEU A 443 -16.26 34.08 8.02
CA LEU A 443 -15.21 33.40 8.79
C LEU A 443 -14.54 34.42 9.73
N ILE A 444 -14.77 34.32 11.03
CA ILE A 444 -14.11 35.15 12.04
C ILE A 444 -12.67 34.64 12.20
N ILE A 445 -11.70 35.39 11.67
CA ILE A 445 -10.27 35.14 11.95
C ILE A 445 -9.95 35.81 13.29
N PRO A 446 -9.60 35.06 14.36
CA PRO A 446 -9.21 35.67 15.62
C PRO A 446 -7.87 36.39 15.45
N VAL A 447 -7.88 37.71 15.67
CA VAL A 447 -6.66 38.51 15.76
C VAL A 447 -6.11 38.33 17.17
N VAL A 448 -4.95 37.69 17.30
CA VAL A 448 -4.22 37.61 18.57
C VAL A 448 -3.55 38.96 18.80
N SER A 449 -4.03 39.70 19.81
CA SER A 449 -3.41 40.94 20.31
C SER A 449 -2.27 40.66 21.27
#